data_AF-A0A4W5QJK5-F1
#
_entry.id   AF-A0A4W5QJK5-F1
#
_cell.length_a   1.000
_cell.length_b   1.000
_cell.length_c   1.000
_cell.angle_alpha   90.00
_cell.angle_beta   90.00
_cell.angle_gamma   90.00
#
_symmetry.space_group_name_H-M   'P 1'
#
loop_
_entity.id
_entity.type
_entity.pdbx_description
1 polymer ?
#
loop_
_entity_poly.entity_id
_entity_poly.type
_entity_poly.pdbx_seq_one_letter_code
_entity_poly.pdbx_strand_id
1 'polypeptide(L)'
;MAELHIHSKLVNLLKQDNIQLRNPPYTTEDREAGQQYLQELAVNYAPIVCFSVSEVASALESIRASEVASGMRNKTYRETCVELFLPKDLKKDTKKNNYLETKLDVLKRLDEQNVKNNSKIMVLRVSEPERKKQMVEVEEEKKTQDRSVQRTQKGFQILSERDGTDDPATTTFLEIADQKGNPLKIPHSKKKTLILAMGFHEKGRALMKRKQYDTALGHLVQADDQFCKCGSKLLNTVDNYAVLQLDIVWCYQALEALSYLDDGKRRLQMAEDCFHNCYGDQQQRLMKIKGNTGGEEVLFLRLYLLQSILAHMVGNERQATQKLKQAEDLYERLCLDPGEIKELKDLGFSDQEARLGLRACHGNVGKAALHITHRRPEREEMKRKESEKRRMCVEGLATLRELGYSKKDAAWALHQTDGDMDRAYRMLLDSALTYLGFEPEVALRLTGENVRGATQLLQDNQGVLPPELLSPSPASSLSKEPRTTSESAGRTRMYTEKHTGKQMDRQMHTHITVLIQLRGVCEKEVFSVYMLLILKAPG
;
A
#
# COMPACT_ATOMS: atom_id res chain seq x y z
N MET A 1 0.26 54.79 26.36
CA MET A 1 -0.38 54.80 27.70
C MET A 1 -1.44 55.89 27.81
N ALA A 2 -1.16 57.15 27.42
CA ALA A 2 -2.14 58.24 27.47
C ALA A 2 -3.37 58.04 26.54
N GLU A 3 -3.16 57.55 25.32
CA GLU A 3 -4.23 57.36 24.33
C GLU A 3 -5.27 56.29 24.73
N LEU A 4 -4.80 55.16 25.31
CA LEU A 4 -5.67 54.12 25.89
C LEU A 4 -6.50 54.64 27.07
N HIS A 5 -5.96 55.58 27.84
CA HIS A 5 -6.65 56.19 28.96
C HIS A 5 -7.78 57.13 28.50
N ILE A 6 -7.54 57.92 27.45
CA ILE A 6 -8.55 58.77 26.80
C ILE A 6 -9.67 57.89 26.22
N HIS A 7 -9.30 56.84 25.49
CA HIS A 7 -10.23 55.94 24.83
C HIS A 7 -11.19 55.26 25.82
N SER A 8 -10.67 54.79 26.97
CA SER A 8 -11.51 54.16 28.00
C SER A 8 -12.49 55.14 28.66
N LYS A 9 -12.08 56.40 28.87
CA LYS A 9 -12.97 57.44 29.43
C LYS A 9 -14.09 57.79 28.44
N LEU A 10 -13.74 57.99 27.17
CA LEU A 10 -14.71 58.31 26.12
C LEU A 10 -15.70 57.18 25.87
N VAL A 11 -15.25 55.92 25.86
CA VAL A 11 -16.16 54.77 25.72
C VAL A 11 -17.17 54.69 26.87
N ASN A 12 -16.79 55.08 28.09
CA ASN A 12 -17.72 55.12 29.22
C ASN A 12 -18.73 56.26 29.09
N LEU A 13 -18.31 57.44 28.64
CA LEU A 13 -19.20 58.59 28.39
C LEU A 13 -20.20 58.28 27.26
N LEU A 14 -19.72 57.73 26.14
CA LEU A 14 -20.59 57.32 25.02
C LEU A 14 -21.64 56.30 25.47
N LYS A 15 -21.30 55.40 26.41
CA LYS A 15 -22.27 54.46 26.99
C LYS A 15 -23.28 55.13 27.92
N GLN A 16 -22.84 56.11 28.71
CA GLN A 16 -23.72 56.87 29.60
C GLN A 16 -24.74 57.69 28.79
N ASP A 17 -24.31 58.30 27.70
CA ASP A 17 -25.15 59.10 26.80
C ASP A 17 -25.89 58.24 25.76
N ASN A 18 -25.70 56.91 25.79
CA ASN A 18 -26.29 55.94 24.88
C ASN A 18 -26.04 56.24 23.39
N ILE A 19 -24.83 56.73 23.09
CA ILE A 19 -24.38 57.12 21.76
C ILE A 19 -23.63 55.96 21.11
N GLN A 20 -24.02 55.62 19.87
CA GLN A 20 -23.34 54.63 19.04
C GLN A 20 -22.72 55.35 17.83
N LEU A 21 -21.38 55.45 17.78
CA LEU A 21 -20.69 56.24 16.76
C LEU A 21 -20.80 55.62 15.36
N ARG A 22 -21.04 54.30 15.26
CA ARG A 22 -21.31 53.60 14.00
C ARG A 22 -22.64 53.97 13.32
N ASN A 23 -23.54 54.70 14.00
CA ASN A 23 -24.86 55.07 13.47
C ASN A 23 -24.87 56.56 13.04
N PRO A 24 -25.80 56.97 12.16
CA PRO A 24 -26.05 58.38 11.89
C PRO A 24 -26.44 59.12 13.18
N PRO A 25 -26.00 60.39 13.39
CA PRO A 25 -25.34 61.27 12.41
C PRO A 25 -23.80 61.22 12.42
N TYR A 26 -23.19 60.37 13.25
CA TYR A 26 -21.73 60.30 13.45
C TYR A 26 -20.98 59.53 12.36
N THR A 27 -21.70 58.65 11.64
CA THR A 27 -21.20 57.93 10.46
C THR A 27 -22.17 58.16 9.30
N THR A 28 -21.64 58.57 8.14
CA THR A 28 -22.43 58.78 6.91
C THR A 28 -22.80 57.45 6.24
N GLU A 29 -23.68 57.47 5.24
CA GLU A 29 -24.05 56.28 4.47
C GLU A 29 -22.82 55.63 3.78
N ASP A 30 -21.86 56.45 3.36
CA ASP A 30 -20.56 56.04 2.80
C ASP A 30 -19.54 55.58 3.85
N ARG A 31 -19.96 55.50 5.13
CA ARG A 31 -19.16 55.08 6.30
C ARG A 31 -18.02 56.03 6.67
N GLU A 32 -18.07 57.24 6.16
CA GLU A 32 -17.14 58.30 6.50
C GLU A 32 -17.52 58.97 7.82
N ALA A 33 -16.57 59.71 8.38
CA ALA A 33 -16.75 60.45 9.61
C ALA A 33 -17.78 61.58 9.43
N GLY A 34 -18.82 61.61 10.27
CA GLY A 34 -19.71 62.75 10.41
C GLY A 34 -19.00 63.89 11.14
N GLN A 35 -18.05 64.54 10.45
CA GLN A 35 -17.06 65.46 11.04
C GLN A 35 -17.68 66.54 11.93
N GLN A 36 -18.82 67.12 11.54
CA GLN A 36 -19.52 68.13 12.32
C GLN A 36 -20.00 67.58 13.67
N TYR A 37 -20.67 66.43 13.68
CA TYR A 37 -21.25 65.82 14.88
C TYR A 37 -20.19 65.21 15.80
N LEU A 38 -19.08 64.70 15.25
CA LEU A 38 -17.93 64.25 16.03
C LEU A 38 -17.20 65.42 16.69
N GLN A 39 -17.11 66.55 15.99
CA GLN A 39 -16.51 67.77 16.53
C GLN A 39 -17.36 68.35 17.67
N GLU A 40 -18.69 68.34 17.55
CA GLU A 40 -19.60 68.73 18.64
C GLU A 40 -19.44 67.85 19.89
N LEU A 41 -19.36 66.52 19.70
CA LEU A 41 -19.05 65.59 20.79
C LEU A 41 -17.69 65.86 21.43
N ALA A 42 -16.67 66.15 20.61
CA ALA A 42 -15.34 66.45 21.11
C ALA A 42 -15.32 67.72 21.97
N VAL A 43 -16.06 68.76 21.58
CA VAL A 43 -16.21 70.00 22.35
C VAL A 43 -16.93 69.73 23.68
N ASN A 44 -17.96 68.88 23.69
CA ASN A 44 -18.71 68.55 24.90
C ASN A 44 -17.93 67.65 25.88
N TYR A 45 -17.14 66.70 25.37
CA TYR A 45 -16.41 65.75 26.21
C TYR A 45 -15.03 66.25 26.66
N ALA A 46 -14.37 67.14 25.90
CA ALA A 46 -13.05 67.68 26.26
C ALA A 46 -12.96 68.25 27.69
N PRO A 47 -13.93 69.07 28.18
CA PRO A 47 -13.92 69.56 29.56
C PRO A 47 -14.06 68.44 30.60
N ILE A 48 -14.84 67.39 30.29
CA ILE A 48 -15.17 66.29 31.20
C ILE A 48 -13.99 65.33 31.35
N VAL A 49 -13.31 65.02 30.24
CA VAL A 49 -12.16 64.11 30.26
C VAL A 49 -10.84 64.80 30.59
N CYS A 50 -10.82 66.14 30.59
CA CYS A 50 -9.66 67.01 30.81
C CYS A 50 -8.56 66.84 29.74
N PHE A 51 -8.95 66.81 28.46
CA PHE A 51 -8.05 66.74 27.29
C PHE A 51 -8.38 67.83 26.28
N SER A 52 -7.48 68.11 25.33
CA SER A 52 -7.78 69.07 24.27
C SER A 52 -8.87 68.55 23.32
N VAL A 53 -9.65 69.47 22.73
CA VAL A 53 -10.70 69.12 21.77
C VAL A 53 -10.13 68.32 20.58
N SER A 54 -8.91 68.64 20.13
CA SER A 54 -8.23 67.93 19.05
C SER A 54 -7.89 66.48 19.42
N GLU A 55 -7.44 66.22 20.64
CA GLU A 55 -7.11 64.87 21.11
C GLU A 55 -8.38 64.03 21.28
N VAL A 56 -9.46 64.64 21.79
CA VAL A 56 -10.76 63.96 21.93
C VAL A 56 -11.38 63.67 20.56
N ALA A 57 -11.33 64.60 19.62
CA ALA A 57 -11.83 64.39 18.25
C ALA A 57 -11.10 63.23 17.55
N SER A 58 -9.77 63.19 17.64
CA SER A 58 -8.96 62.09 17.10
C SER A 58 -9.27 60.76 17.76
N ALA A 59 -9.48 60.74 19.08
CA ALA A 59 -9.84 59.53 19.82
C ALA A 59 -11.27 59.05 19.47
N LEU A 60 -12.24 59.95 19.32
CA LEU A 60 -13.61 59.61 18.90
C LEU A 60 -13.65 59.04 17.48
N GLU A 61 -12.86 59.59 16.56
CA GLU A 61 -12.75 59.06 15.20
C GLU A 61 -12.13 57.66 15.19
N SER A 62 -11.09 57.43 16.01
CA SER A 62 -10.50 56.11 16.21
C SER A 62 -11.50 55.08 16.77
N ILE A 63 -12.31 55.48 17.77
CA ILE A 63 -13.41 54.65 18.32
C ILE A 63 -14.43 54.32 17.22
N ARG A 64 -14.89 55.33 16.46
CA ARG A 64 -15.86 55.16 15.38
C ARG A 64 -15.36 54.21 14.31
N ALA A 65 -14.13 54.41 13.81
CA ALA A 65 -13.53 53.55 12.80
C ALA A 65 -13.44 52.08 13.27
N SER A 66 -13.11 51.88 14.54
CA SER A 66 -13.10 50.56 15.18
C SER A 66 -14.49 49.92 15.28
N GLU A 67 -15.52 50.68 15.67
CA GLU A 67 -16.91 50.21 15.73
C GLU A 67 -17.48 49.85 14.36
N VAL A 68 -17.20 50.64 13.33
CA VAL A 68 -17.61 50.37 11.93
C VAL A 68 -16.92 49.11 11.40
N ALA A 69 -15.61 48.95 11.63
CA ALA A 69 -14.86 47.76 11.24
C ALA A 69 -15.30 46.49 12.01
N SER A 70 -15.68 46.63 13.29
CA SER A 70 -16.25 45.53 14.07
C SER A 70 -17.66 45.17 13.60
N GLY A 71 -18.47 46.16 13.19
CA GLY A 71 -19.80 45.95 12.63
C GLY A 71 -19.77 45.17 11.31
N MET A 72 -18.81 45.48 10.44
CA MET A 72 -18.57 44.72 9.19
C MET A 72 -18.20 43.27 9.47
N ARG A 73 -17.25 43.03 10.39
CA ARG A 73 -16.86 41.68 10.80
C ARG A 73 -18.04 40.88 11.34
N ASN A 74 -18.91 41.50 12.14
CA ASN A 74 -20.11 40.85 12.66
C ASN A 74 -21.18 40.56 11.59
N LYS A 75 -21.29 41.40 10.55
CA LYS A 75 -22.18 41.14 9.41
C LYS A 75 -21.67 39.97 8.57
N THR A 76 -20.38 39.97 8.23
CA THR A 76 -19.73 38.85 7.54
C THR A 76 -19.83 37.55 8.35
N TYR A 77 -19.67 37.61 9.68
CA TYR A 77 -19.87 36.49 10.61
C TYR A 77 -21.27 35.88 10.52
N ARG A 78 -22.33 36.70 10.49
CA ARG A 78 -23.72 36.23 10.42
C ARG A 78 -24.05 35.58 9.08
N GLU A 79 -23.42 36.01 8.00
CA GLU A 79 -23.73 35.57 6.64
C GLU A 79 -22.91 34.33 6.20
N THR A 80 -21.82 33.99 6.89
CA THR A 80 -20.84 32.99 6.37
C THR A 80 -20.46 31.85 7.33
N CYS A 81 -20.88 31.89 8.60
CA CYS A 81 -20.51 30.84 9.57
C CYS A 81 -21.52 29.69 9.62
N VAL A 82 -21.00 28.46 9.65
CA VAL A 82 -21.74 27.23 9.98
C VAL A 82 -21.10 26.59 11.21
N GLU A 83 -21.94 26.14 12.15
CA GLU A 83 -21.51 25.49 13.39
C GLU A 83 -21.47 23.97 13.19
N LEU A 84 -20.31 23.33 13.42
CA LEU A 84 -20.14 21.88 13.34
C LEU A 84 -19.98 21.28 14.74
N PHE A 85 -20.75 20.22 15.02
CA PHE A 85 -20.63 19.41 16.22
C PHE A 85 -19.87 18.13 15.91
N LEU A 86 -18.73 17.91 16.56
CA LEU A 86 -18.04 16.61 16.54
C LEU A 86 -18.87 15.57 17.35
N PRO A 87 -18.78 14.26 17.03
CA PRO A 87 -19.58 13.22 17.67
C PRO A 87 -19.44 13.23 19.19
N LYS A 88 -20.59 13.20 19.90
CA LYS A 88 -20.64 13.22 21.36
C LYS A 88 -20.37 11.83 21.92
N ASP A 89 -19.34 11.70 22.75
CA ASP A 89 -19.39 10.70 23.81
C ASP A 89 -20.28 11.21 24.95
N LEU A 90 -21.17 10.35 25.41
CA LEU A 90 -22.11 10.62 26.50
C LEU A 90 -21.36 10.90 27.81
N LYS A 91 -21.01 12.16 28.07
CA LYS A 91 -20.87 12.76 29.43
C LYS A 91 -20.81 14.29 29.35
N LYS A 92 -21.75 14.93 30.06
CA LYS A 92 -21.75 16.38 30.36
C LYS A 92 -20.57 16.72 31.26
N ASP A 93 -19.86 17.85 31.03
CA ASP A 93 -20.14 19.11 31.73
C ASP A 93 -19.15 20.27 31.43
N THR A 94 -19.69 21.49 31.59
CA THR A 94 -19.07 22.80 31.93
C THR A 94 -18.26 23.64 30.92
N LYS A 95 -18.99 24.62 30.37
CA LYS A 95 -18.69 26.05 30.13
C LYS A 95 -17.23 26.56 30.26
N LYS A 96 -16.61 26.85 29.11
CA LYS A 96 -16.03 28.17 28.73
C LYS A 96 -15.73 28.14 27.23
N ASN A 97 -16.47 28.89 26.42
CA ASN A 97 -16.22 28.97 24.97
C ASN A 97 -15.07 29.95 24.74
N ASN A 98 -13.85 29.43 24.58
CA ASN A 98 -12.75 30.20 24.01
C ASN A 98 -12.89 30.14 22.48
N TYR A 99 -13.38 31.23 21.88
CA TYR A 99 -13.38 31.38 20.43
C TYR A 99 -11.97 31.77 20.01
N LEU A 100 -11.22 30.81 19.46
CA LEU A 100 -9.95 31.08 18.78
C LEU A 100 -10.20 31.09 17.29
N GLU A 101 -9.93 32.22 16.64
CA GLU A 101 -9.85 32.30 15.19
C GLU A 101 -8.48 31.73 14.79
N THR A 102 -8.44 30.51 14.27
CA THR A 102 -7.19 29.86 13.84
C THR A 102 -7.42 29.21 12.50
N LYS A 103 -6.64 29.63 11.49
CA LYS A 103 -6.59 28.94 10.20
C LYS A 103 -6.00 27.55 10.47
N LEU A 104 -6.83 26.52 10.33
CA LEU A 104 -6.36 25.14 10.48
C LEU A 104 -5.39 24.85 9.33
N ASP A 105 -4.17 24.50 9.72
CA ASP A 105 -3.12 23.99 8.86
C ASP A 105 -3.41 22.51 8.60
N VAL A 106 -3.63 22.17 7.33
CA VAL A 106 -3.95 20.80 6.90
C VAL A 106 -2.76 19.86 7.10
N LEU A 107 -1.56 20.41 7.29
CA LEU A 107 -0.32 19.65 7.47
C LEU A 107 0.02 19.36 8.93
N LYS A 108 -0.80 19.85 9.89
CA LYS A 108 -0.57 19.68 11.33
C LYS A 108 -1.72 18.95 11.98
N ARG A 109 -1.44 18.22 13.05
CA ARG A 109 -2.48 17.50 13.79
C ARG A 109 -3.39 18.48 14.52
N LEU A 110 -4.63 18.09 14.77
CA LEU A 110 -5.64 18.95 15.39
C LEU A 110 -5.29 19.33 16.84
N ASP A 111 -4.68 18.42 17.59
CA ASP A 111 -4.19 18.63 18.95
C ASP A 111 -3.06 19.67 19.01
N GLU A 112 -2.15 19.68 18.04
CA GLU A 112 -1.09 20.69 17.87
C GLU A 112 -1.66 22.10 17.59
N GLN A 113 -2.91 22.15 17.14
CA GLN A 113 -3.63 23.36 16.79
C GLN A 113 -4.71 23.72 17.82
N ASN A 114 -4.60 23.16 19.03
CA ASN A 114 -5.52 23.34 20.16
C ASN A 114 -6.96 22.87 19.93
N VAL A 115 -7.20 22.03 18.92
CA VAL A 115 -8.49 21.39 18.68
C VAL A 115 -8.52 20.08 19.46
N LYS A 116 -9.26 20.07 20.56
CA LYS A 116 -9.44 18.90 21.43
C LYS A 116 -10.67 18.10 21.03
N ASN A 117 -10.76 16.85 21.49
CA ASN A 117 -12.01 16.09 21.39
C ASN A 117 -13.16 16.87 22.06
N ASN A 118 -14.35 16.87 21.43
CA ASN A 118 -15.52 17.69 21.80
C ASN A 118 -15.39 19.22 21.60
N SER A 119 -14.39 19.69 20.85
CA SER A 119 -14.30 21.13 20.53
C SER A 119 -15.44 21.55 19.59
N LYS A 120 -16.03 22.72 19.87
CA LYS A 120 -16.97 23.38 18.98
C LYS A 120 -16.17 24.18 17.95
N ILE A 121 -16.24 23.78 16.69
CA ILE A 121 -15.49 24.39 15.59
C ILE A 121 -16.44 25.26 14.77
N MET A 122 -16.01 26.50 14.53
CA MET A 122 -16.71 27.44 13.67
C MET A 122 -15.96 27.53 12.34
N VAL A 123 -16.63 27.21 11.24
CA VAL A 123 -16.01 27.17 9.91
C VAL A 123 -16.30 28.47 9.17
N LEU A 124 -15.24 29.20 8.84
CA LEU A 124 -15.28 30.35 7.92
C LEU A 124 -15.06 29.86 6.49
N ARG A 125 -15.98 30.20 5.59
CA ARG A 125 -15.84 29.88 4.16
C ARG A 125 -14.70 30.72 3.56
N VAL A 126 -13.60 30.04 3.22
CA VAL A 126 -12.45 30.64 2.53
C VAL A 126 -12.88 31.25 1.20
N SER A 127 -12.29 32.40 0.85
CA SER A 127 -12.59 33.13 -0.39
C SER A 127 -12.32 32.29 -1.65
N GLU A 128 -13.14 32.46 -2.69
CA GLU A 128 -13.01 31.82 -4.01
C GLU A 128 -11.58 31.77 -4.61
N PRO A 129 -10.74 32.83 -4.55
CA PRO A 129 -9.42 32.80 -5.16
C PRO A 129 -8.41 31.89 -4.44
N GLU A 130 -8.49 31.75 -3.11
CA GLU A 130 -7.61 30.85 -2.35
C GLU A 130 -7.98 29.38 -2.58
N ARG A 131 -9.28 29.08 -2.71
CA ARG A 131 -9.77 27.75 -3.08
C ARG A 131 -9.28 27.33 -4.47
N LYS A 132 -9.30 28.26 -5.44
CA LYS A 132 -8.83 28.00 -6.80
C LYS A 132 -7.33 27.68 -6.83
N LYS A 133 -6.51 28.40 -6.07
CA LYS A 133 -5.07 28.12 -5.96
C LYS A 133 -4.80 26.72 -5.38
N GLN A 134 -5.45 26.38 -4.27
CA GLN A 134 -5.31 25.04 -3.66
C GLN A 134 -5.80 23.92 -4.58
N MET A 135 -6.90 24.13 -5.32
CA MET A 135 -7.40 23.14 -6.29
C MET A 135 -6.40 22.88 -7.42
N VAL A 136 -5.72 23.93 -7.92
CA VAL A 136 -4.70 23.79 -8.97
C VAL A 136 -3.48 23.02 -8.46
N GLU A 137 -2.98 23.34 -7.27
CA GLU A 137 -1.84 22.63 -6.65
C GLU A 137 -2.13 21.14 -6.45
N VAL A 138 -3.29 20.79 -5.87
CA VAL A 138 -3.71 19.39 -5.69
C VAL A 138 -3.89 18.66 -7.02
N GLU A 139 -4.36 19.35 -8.06
CA GLU A 139 -4.55 18.75 -9.38
C GLU A 139 -3.20 18.49 -10.09
N GLU A 140 -2.22 19.39 -9.92
CA GLU A 140 -0.85 19.17 -10.40
C GLU A 140 -0.18 18.00 -9.70
N GLU A 141 -0.28 17.91 -8.38
CA GLU A 141 0.25 16.78 -7.59
C GLU A 141 -0.34 15.45 -8.06
N LYS A 142 -1.67 15.36 -8.22
CA LYS A 142 -2.34 14.17 -8.78
C LYS A 142 -1.83 13.81 -10.17
N LYS A 143 -1.68 14.79 -11.06
CA LYS A 143 -1.12 14.56 -12.41
C LYS A 143 0.29 14.00 -12.36
N THR A 144 1.13 14.46 -11.42
CA THR A 144 2.49 13.92 -11.26
C THR A 144 2.47 12.48 -10.74
N GLN A 145 1.59 12.16 -9.80
CA GLN A 145 1.40 10.82 -9.25
C GLN A 145 0.90 9.85 -10.33
N ASP A 146 -0.10 10.25 -11.13
CA ASP A 146 -0.62 9.46 -12.25
C ASP A 146 0.46 9.17 -13.29
N ARG A 147 1.29 10.16 -13.63
CA ARG A 147 2.44 9.94 -14.53
C ARG A 147 3.43 8.94 -13.95
N SER A 148 3.68 8.95 -12.64
CA SER A 148 4.55 7.97 -11.97
C SER A 148 3.98 6.56 -12.06
N VAL A 149 2.69 6.41 -11.80
CA VAL A 149 1.99 5.13 -11.89
C VAL A 149 2.01 4.60 -13.33
N GLN A 150 1.71 5.44 -14.32
CA GLN A 150 1.76 5.08 -15.74
C GLN A 150 3.15 4.67 -16.20
N ARG A 151 4.22 5.35 -15.73
CA ARG A 151 5.60 4.92 -16.00
C ARG A 151 5.87 3.52 -15.46
N THR A 152 5.44 3.25 -14.23
CA THR A 152 5.57 1.92 -13.61
C THR A 152 4.79 0.88 -14.41
N GLN A 153 3.56 1.20 -14.82
CA GLN A 153 2.73 0.34 -15.67
C GLN A 153 3.43 -0.02 -16.97
N LYS A 154 3.92 0.98 -17.71
CA LYS A 154 4.63 0.76 -18.98
C LYS A 154 5.88 -0.09 -18.78
N GLY A 155 6.65 0.16 -17.72
CA GLY A 155 7.85 -0.61 -17.39
C GLY A 155 7.55 -2.09 -17.17
N PHE A 156 6.55 -2.41 -16.34
CA PHE A 156 6.17 -3.79 -16.08
C PHE A 156 5.39 -4.45 -17.22
N GLN A 157 4.65 -3.67 -18.01
CA GLN A 157 3.98 -4.17 -19.20
C GLN A 157 5.01 -4.65 -20.22
N ILE A 158 6.04 -3.85 -20.49
CA ILE A 158 7.18 -4.24 -21.35
C ILE A 158 7.83 -5.50 -20.80
N LEU A 159 8.10 -5.58 -19.49
CA LEU A 159 8.69 -6.77 -18.87
C LEU A 159 7.80 -8.01 -18.98
N SER A 160 6.48 -7.84 -18.94
CA SER A 160 5.51 -8.93 -19.00
C SER A 160 5.25 -9.45 -20.42
N GLU A 161 5.49 -8.62 -21.43
CA GLU A 161 5.35 -8.97 -22.84
C GLU A 161 6.55 -9.75 -23.37
N ARG A 162 7.68 -9.72 -22.64
CA ARG A 162 8.85 -10.53 -22.94
C ARG A 162 8.53 -12.01 -22.72
N ASP A 163 8.62 -12.78 -23.79
CA ASP A 163 8.41 -14.22 -23.85
C ASP A 163 9.71 -15.03 -23.78
N GLY A 164 10.85 -14.34 -23.61
CA GLY A 164 12.18 -14.95 -23.60
C GLY A 164 12.88 -14.96 -24.96
N THR A 165 12.26 -14.42 -26.01
CA THR A 165 12.85 -14.29 -27.36
C THR A 165 13.81 -13.10 -27.51
N ASP A 166 13.84 -12.22 -26.51
CA ASP A 166 14.77 -11.09 -26.48
C ASP A 166 16.16 -11.53 -25.98
N ASP A 167 17.17 -10.73 -26.33
CA ASP A 167 18.57 -10.99 -25.95
C ASP A 167 18.75 -11.17 -24.43
N PRO A 168 19.17 -12.37 -23.96
CA PRO A 168 19.50 -12.62 -22.57
C PRO A 168 20.62 -11.71 -22.04
N ALA A 169 21.51 -11.24 -22.91
CA ALA A 169 22.65 -10.41 -22.53
C ALA A 169 22.27 -8.94 -22.30
N THR A 170 21.24 -8.42 -22.99
CA THR A 170 20.80 -7.02 -22.86
C THR A 170 19.47 -6.86 -22.15
N THR A 171 18.71 -7.94 -21.99
CA THR A 171 17.29 -7.87 -21.64
C THR A 171 16.95 -8.83 -20.50
N THR A 172 16.66 -8.28 -19.32
CA THR A 172 16.22 -9.08 -18.18
C THR A 172 14.82 -9.65 -18.45
N PHE A 173 14.69 -10.97 -18.37
CA PHE A 173 13.43 -11.70 -18.38
C PHE A 173 12.93 -11.92 -16.95
N LEU A 174 11.61 -11.86 -16.75
CA LEU A 174 11.00 -12.07 -15.44
C LEU A 174 10.29 -13.43 -15.42
N GLU A 175 10.86 -14.36 -14.65
CA GLU A 175 10.30 -15.69 -14.42
C GLU A 175 9.60 -15.73 -13.06
N ILE A 176 8.39 -16.30 -13.04
CA ILE A 176 7.64 -16.50 -11.79
C ILE A 176 7.97 -17.90 -11.30
N ALA A 177 8.54 -17.98 -10.11
CA ALA A 177 8.95 -19.23 -9.49
C ALA A 177 8.21 -19.48 -8.17
N ASP A 178 8.19 -20.73 -7.74
CA ASP A 178 7.76 -21.11 -6.39
C ASP A 178 8.81 -20.72 -5.32
N GLN A 179 8.53 -21.05 -4.06
CA GLN A 179 9.43 -20.73 -2.93
C GLN A 179 10.78 -21.47 -2.97
N LYS A 180 10.96 -22.43 -3.88
CA LYS A 180 12.18 -23.20 -4.11
C LYS A 180 12.88 -22.79 -5.42
N GLY A 181 12.40 -21.75 -6.08
CA GLY A 181 12.97 -21.27 -7.35
C GLY A 181 12.56 -22.07 -8.58
N ASN A 182 11.58 -22.98 -8.47
CA ASN A 182 11.11 -23.74 -9.62
C ASN A 182 10.12 -22.89 -10.45
N PRO A 183 10.28 -22.81 -11.78
CA PRO A 183 9.36 -22.08 -12.64
C PRO A 183 7.92 -22.58 -12.55
N LEU A 184 6.97 -21.66 -12.38
CA LEU A 184 5.54 -21.97 -12.37
C LEU A 184 4.97 -21.93 -13.79
N LYS A 185 4.33 -23.03 -14.21
CA LYS A 185 3.58 -23.11 -15.48
C LYS A 185 2.26 -22.36 -15.35
N ILE A 186 2.29 -21.05 -15.62
CA ILE A 186 1.12 -20.16 -15.58
C ILE A 186 0.77 -19.74 -17.02
N PRO A 187 -0.51 -19.79 -17.43
CA PRO A 187 -0.93 -19.28 -18.74
C PRO A 187 -0.45 -17.84 -18.96
N HIS A 188 0.04 -17.52 -20.18
CA HIS A 188 0.66 -16.22 -20.49
C HIS A 188 -0.20 -15.02 -20.09
N SER A 189 -1.51 -15.06 -20.30
CA SER A 189 -2.42 -13.97 -19.91
C SER A 189 -2.39 -13.70 -18.40
N LYS A 190 -2.43 -14.75 -17.58
CA LYS A 190 -2.36 -14.66 -16.11
C LYS A 190 -0.96 -14.29 -15.63
N LYS A 191 0.09 -14.76 -16.31
CA LYS A 191 1.48 -14.40 -16.02
C LYS A 191 1.68 -12.89 -16.15
N LYS A 192 1.14 -12.26 -17.20
CA LYS A 192 1.23 -10.81 -17.40
C LYS A 192 0.60 -10.01 -16.27
N THR A 193 -0.64 -10.34 -15.92
CA THR A 193 -1.36 -9.70 -14.82
C THR A 193 -0.64 -9.85 -13.48
N LEU A 194 -0.10 -11.05 -13.21
CA LEU A 194 0.62 -11.31 -11.97
C LEU A 194 1.94 -10.52 -11.87
N ILE A 195 2.70 -10.43 -12.98
CA ILE A 195 3.93 -9.61 -13.05
C ILE A 195 3.60 -8.13 -12.75
N LEU A 196 2.55 -7.60 -13.37
CA LEU A 196 2.09 -6.23 -13.12
C LEU A 196 1.72 -6.03 -11.65
N ALA A 197 0.92 -6.94 -11.09
CA ALA A 197 0.48 -6.87 -9.69
C ALA A 197 1.66 -6.87 -8.71
N MET A 198 2.59 -7.82 -8.87
CA MET A 198 3.79 -7.92 -8.04
C MET A 198 4.72 -6.71 -8.21
N GLY A 199 4.87 -6.22 -9.45
CA GLY A 199 5.70 -5.06 -9.76
C GLY A 199 5.20 -3.77 -9.10
N PHE A 200 3.88 -3.52 -9.18
CA PHE A 200 3.27 -2.39 -8.48
C PHE A 200 3.36 -2.53 -6.96
N HIS A 201 3.14 -3.73 -6.42
CA HIS A 201 3.26 -3.98 -4.99
C HIS A 201 4.67 -3.68 -4.48
N GLU A 202 5.70 -4.19 -5.18
CA GLU A 202 7.10 -3.93 -4.80
C GLU A 202 7.47 -2.45 -4.92
N LYS A 203 7.00 -1.77 -5.97
CA LYS A 203 7.18 -0.32 -6.11
C LYS A 203 6.54 0.44 -4.97
N GLY A 204 5.32 0.06 -4.57
CA GLY A 204 4.61 0.61 -3.41
C GLY A 204 5.41 0.42 -2.12
N ARG A 205 5.93 -0.78 -1.85
CA ARG A 205 6.78 -1.05 -0.68
C ARG A 205 8.05 -0.20 -0.67
N ALA A 206 8.71 -0.03 -1.81
CA ALA A 206 9.88 0.83 -1.92
C ALA A 206 9.58 2.30 -1.58
N LEU A 207 8.39 2.79 -1.94
CA LEU A 207 7.91 4.14 -1.57
C LEU A 207 7.54 4.22 -0.08
N MET A 208 6.92 3.18 0.49
CA MET A 208 6.67 3.09 1.94
C MET A 208 7.97 3.13 2.74
N LYS A 209 9.05 2.46 2.28
CA LYS A 209 10.39 2.54 2.90
C LYS A 209 10.90 3.98 2.97
N ARG A 210 10.53 4.81 2.01
CA ARG A 210 10.88 6.24 1.91
C ARG A 210 9.87 7.16 2.60
N LYS A 211 8.87 6.61 3.30
CA LYS A 211 7.77 7.32 3.95
C LYS A 211 6.88 8.14 3.00
N GLN A 212 6.91 7.82 1.70
CA GLN A 212 6.10 8.51 0.69
C GLN A 212 4.74 7.81 0.55
N TYR A 213 3.95 7.80 1.64
CA TYR A 213 2.74 6.97 1.76
C TYR A 213 1.65 7.30 0.75
N ASP A 214 1.48 8.57 0.42
CA ASP A 214 0.47 9.00 -0.56
C ASP A 214 0.76 8.42 -1.96
N THR A 215 1.99 8.63 -2.45
CA THR A 215 2.43 8.02 -3.71
C THR A 215 2.45 6.49 -3.67
N ALA A 216 2.80 5.90 -2.52
CA ALA A 216 2.78 4.45 -2.33
C ALA A 216 1.37 3.89 -2.49
N LEU A 217 0.37 4.52 -1.85
CA LEU A 217 -1.02 4.11 -1.91
C LEU A 217 -1.52 4.04 -3.36
N GLY A 218 -1.18 5.03 -4.19
CA GLY A 218 -1.52 5.02 -5.62
C GLY A 218 -0.99 3.78 -6.36
N HIS A 219 0.22 3.32 -6.05
CA HIS A 219 0.78 2.09 -6.66
C HIS A 219 0.16 0.82 -6.07
N LEU A 220 -0.10 0.79 -4.75
CA LEU A 220 -0.68 -0.38 -4.09
C LEU A 220 -2.13 -0.63 -4.53
N VAL A 221 -2.94 0.42 -4.74
CA VAL A 221 -4.30 0.29 -5.28
C VAL A 221 -4.28 -0.24 -6.72
N GLN A 222 -3.26 0.12 -7.52
CA GLN A 222 -3.09 -0.47 -8.85
C GLN A 222 -2.68 -1.93 -8.78
N ALA A 223 -1.83 -2.31 -7.82
CA ALA A 223 -1.52 -3.71 -7.56
C ALA A 223 -2.79 -4.50 -7.21
N ASP A 224 -3.69 -3.93 -6.40
CA ASP A 224 -4.95 -4.52 -5.98
C ASP A 224 -5.87 -4.82 -7.17
N ASP A 225 -6.03 -3.86 -8.09
CA ASP A 225 -6.79 -4.02 -9.33
C ASP A 225 -6.21 -5.15 -10.21
N GLN A 226 -4.88 -5.24 -10.32
CA GLN A 226 -4.24 -6.32 -11.09
C GLN A 226 -4.39 -7.67 -10.40
N PHE A 227 -4.26 -7.76 -9.07
CA PHE A 227 -4.52 -9.01 -8.36
C PHE A 227 -5.98 -9.44 -8.50
N CYS A 228 -6.96 -8.53 -8.48
CA CYS A 228 -8.37 -8.88 -8.68
C CYS A 228 -8.65 -9.50 -10.05
N LYS A 229 -7.86 -9.15 -11.08
CA LYS A 229 -7.92 -9.77 -12.42
C LYS A 229 -7.33 -11.18 -12.43
N CYS A 230 -6.53 -11.54 -11.42
CA CYS A 230 -6.10 -12.91 -11.21
C CYS A 230 -7.27 -13.71 -10.60
N GLY A 231 -7.72 -14.77 -11.28
CA GLY A 231 -8.87 -15.55 -10.82
C GLY A 231 -8.72 -16.11 -9.39
N SER A 232 -9.84 -16.29 -8.70
CA SER A 232 -9.94 -16.63 -7.26
C SER A 232 -9.10 -17.84 -6.81
N LYS A 233 -8.94 -18.86 -7.66
CA LYS A 233 -8.10 -20.03 -7.36
C LYS A 233 -6.64 -19.66 -7.08
N LEU A 234 -6.08 -18.70 -7.83
CA LEU A 234 -4.70 -18.26 -7.64
C LEU A 234 -4.57 -17.44 -6.36
N LEU A 235 -5.51 -16.49 -6.14
CA LEU A 235 -5.53 -15.63 -4.96
C LEU A 235 -5.68 -16.41 -3.65
N ASN A 236 -6.40 -17.53 -3.66
CA ASN A 236 -6.58 -18.37 -2.47
C ASN A 236 -5.40 -19.31 -2.21
N THR A 237 -4.42 -19.38 -3.11
CA THR A 237 -3.26 -20.29 -2.99
C THR A 237 -2.01 -19.57 -2.50
N VAL A 238 -1.91 -18.26 -2.73
CA VAL A 238 -0.73 -17.45 -2.40
C VAL A 238 -1.09 -16.31 -1.45
N ASP A 239 -0.21 -16.01 -0.51
CA ASP A 239 -0.41 -15.00 0.53
C ASP A 239 -0.07 -13.56 0.07
N ASN A 240 0.57 -13.39 -1.10
CA ASN A 240 0.95 -12.08 -1.63
C ASN A 240 -0.20 -11.07 -1.64
N TYR A 241 -1.41 -11.51 -2.01
CA TYR A 241 -2.58 -10.64 -2.03
C TYR A 241 -2.98 -10.17 -0.64
N ALA A 242 -2.93 -11.05 0.36
CA ALA A 242 -3.19 -10.70 1.75
C ALA A 242 -2.16 -9.70 2.29
N VAL A 243 -0.87 -9.89 1.96
CA VAL A 243 0.20 -8.96 2.32
C VAL A 243 -0.03 -7.58 1.69
N LEU A 244 -0.48 -7.52 0.44
CA LEU A 244 -0.86 -6.26 -0.20
C LEU A 244 -1.98 -5.55 0.56
N GLN A 245 -3.02 -6.27 1.00
CA GLN A 245 -4.09 -5.67 1.80
C GLN A 245 -3.55 -5.04 3.09
N LEU A 246 -2.63 -5.71 3.80
CA LEU A 246 -1.98 -5.14 4.98
C LEU A 246 -1.16 -3.89 4.66
N ASP A 247 -0.51 -3.82 3.50
CA ASP A 247 0.25 -2.65 3.04
C ASP A 247 -0.65 -1.46 2.72
N ILE A 248 -1.81 -1.69 2.09
CA ILE A 248 -2.79 -0.63 1.81
C ILE A 248 -3.35 -0.06 3.11
N VAL A 249 -3.77 -0.91 4.05
CA VAL A 249 -4.32 -0.46 5.34
C VAL A 249 -3.26 0.27 6.17
N TRP A 250 -2.00 -0.14 6.08
CA TRP A 250 -0.90 0.61 6.68
C TRP A 250 -0.78 2.03 6.09
N CYS A 251 -0.88 2.17 4.78
CA CYS A 251 -0.89 3.50 4.15
C CYS A 251 -2.08 4.34 4.60
N TYR A 252 -3.28 3.77 4.75
CA TYR A 252 -4.43 4.49 5.32
C TYR A 252 -4.12 5.02 6.72
N GLN A 253 -3.52 4.19 7.58
CA GLN A 253 -3.14 4.59 8.92
C GLN A 253 -2.06 5.68 8.92
N ALA A 254 -1.02 5.53 8.09
CA ALA A 254 0.10 6.47 8.01
C ALA A 254 -0.31 7.84 7.43
N LEU A 255 -1.37 7.88 6.64
CA LEU A 255 -1.97 9.10 6.09
C LEU A 255 -3.11 9.65 6.98
N GLU A 256 -3.41 9.01 8.11
CA GLU A 256 -4.53 9.34 8.99
C GLU A 256 -5.88 9.45 8.25
N ALA A 257 -6.06 8.65 7.21
CA ALA A 257 -7.14 8.80 6.25
C ALA A 257 -8.44 8.15 6.76
N LEU A 258 -9.13 8.84 7.67
CA LEU A 258 -10.38 8.37 8.32
C LEU A 258 -11.49 8.01 7.33
N SER A 259 -11.50 8.60 6.14
CA SER A 259 -12.46 8.30 5.07
C SER A 259 -12.38 6.84 4.57
N TYR A 260 -11.25 6.15 4.79
CA TYR A 260 -11.04 4.77 4.35
C TYR A 260 -11.23 3.74 5.46
N LEU A 261 -11.78 4.10 6.62
CA LEU A 261 -11.97 3.17 7.75
C LEU A 261 -12.74 1.89 7.37
N ASP A 262 -13.89 2.05 6.68
CA ASP A 262 -14.72 0.91 6.28
C ASP A 262 -14.02 0.02 5.24
N ASP A 263 -13.26 0.64 4.33
CA ASP A 263 -12.46 -0.10 3.35
C ASP A 263 -11.32 -0.85 4.05
N GLY A 264 -10.64 -0.20 4.99
CA GLY A 264 -9.61 -0.81 5.82
C GLY A 264 -10.12 -2.05 6.56
N LYS A 265 -11.33 -1.98 7.13
CA LYS A 265 -11.96 -3.14 7.79
C LYS A 265 -12.18 -4.30 6.81
N ARG A 266 -12.71 -4.04 5.62
CA ARG A 266 -12.90 -5.08 4.59
C ARG A 266 -11.58 -5.70 4.16
N ARG A 267 -10.56 -4.88 3.92
CA ARG A 267 -9.22 -5.33 3.51
C ARG A 267 -8.55 -6.20 4.57
N LEU A 268 -8.65 -5.85 5.85
CA LEU A 268 -8.12 -6.69 6.92
C LEU A 268 -8.87 -8.02 7.06
N GLN A 269 -10.19 -8.03 6.87
CA GLN A 269 -10.96 -9.28 6.85
C GLN A 269 -10.50 -10.17 5.69
N MET A 270 -10.36 -9.59 4.48
CA MET A 270 -9.85 -10.31 3.32
C MET A 270 -8.45 -10.88 3.57
N ALA A 271 -7.58 -10.13 4.25
CA ALA A 271 -6.24 -10.62 4.61
C ALA A 271 -6.32 -11.80 5.59
N GLU A 272 -7.13 -11.71 6.63
CA GLU A 272 -7.36 -12.78 7.62
C GLU A 272 -7.88 -14.06 6.94
N ASP A 273 -8.89 -13.94 6.10
CA ASP A 273 -9.48 -15.07 5.36
C ASP A 273 -8.44 -15.70 4.41
N CYS A 274 -7.67 -14.87 3.69
CA CYS A 274 -6.61 -15.35 2.80
C CYS A 274 -5.51 -16.09 3.56
N PHE A 275 -5.03 -15.57 4.70
CA PHE A 275 -4.02 -16.24 5.51
C PHE A 275 -4.53 -17.56 6.07
N HIS A 276 -5.79 -17.60 6.52
CA HIS A 276 -6.41 -18.82 7.00
C HIS A 276 -6.50 -19.89 5.90
N ASN A 277 -6.91 -19.51 4.69
CA ASN A 277 -6.93 -20.41 3.53
C ASN A 277 -5.52 -20.87 3.12
N CYS A 278 -4.53 -19.98 3.16
CA CYS A 278 -3.16 -20.29 2.74
C CYS A 278 -2.43 -21.19 3.75
N TYR A 279 -2.57 -20.92 5.06
CA TYR A 279 -1.78 -21.57 6.10
C TYR A 279 -2.54 -22.67 6.87
N GLY A 280 -3.87 -22.72 6.72
CA GLY A 280 -4.77 -23.61 7.48
C GLY A 280 -4.97 -23.18 8.93
N ASP A 281 -5.96 -23.77 9.59
CA ASP A 281 -6.23 -23.60 11.01
C ASP A 281 -4.97 -23.87 11.82
N GLN A 282 -4.62 -22.95 12.72
CA GLN A 282 -3.39 -23.02 13.52
C GLN A 282 -2.11 -23.24 12.69
N GLN A 283 -2.08 -22.77 11.43
CA GLN A 283 -0.91 -22.84 10.55
C GLN A 283 -0.44 -24.28 10.23
N GLN A 284 -1.32 -25.27 10.39
CA GLN A 284 -0.98 -26.69 10.20
C GLN A 284 -0.52 -27.01 8.78
N ARG A 285 -1.09 -26.38 7.75
CA ARG A 285 -0.66 -26.56 6.36
C ARG A 285 0.72 -25.94 6.14
N LEU A 286 0.97 -24.77 6.73
CA LEU A 286 2.28 -24.11 6.66
C LEU A 286 3.37 -24.96 7.33
N MET A 287 3.11 -25.50 8.52
CA MET A 287 4.01 -26.45 9.19
C MET A 287 4.33 -27.67 8.33
N LYS A 288 3.34 -28.26 7.66
CA LYS A 288 3.53 -29.42 6.77
C LYS A 288 4.38 -29.10 5.53
N ILE A 289 4.28 -27.87 4.99
CA ILE A 289 4.98 -27.48 3.76
C ILE A 289 6.40 -26.99 4.06
N LYS A 290 6.58 -26.21 5.13
CA LYS A 290 7.81 -25.44 5.39
C LYS A 290 8.61 -25.95 6.59
N GLY A 291 7.98 -26.72 7.50
CA GLY A 291 8.61 -27.22 8.73
C GLY A 291 8.86 -26.16 9.80
N ASN A 292 8.52 -24.90 9.55
CA ASN A 292 8.57 -23.79 10.49
C ASN A 292 7.47 -22.75 10.18
N THR A 293 7.12 -21.93 11.17
CA THR A 293 6.02 -20.94 11.09
C THR A 293 6.46 -19.51 11.40
N GLY A 294 7.64 -19.32 11.99
CA GLY A 294 8.03 -18.02 12.57
C GLY A 294 8.14 -16.86 11.57
N GLY A 295 8.27 -17.13 10.27
CA GLY A 295 8.25 -16.08 9.24
C GLY A 295 6.85 -15.51 9.02
N GLU A 296 5.86 -16.39 8.95
CA GLU A 296 4.46 -16.08 8.66
C GLU A 296 3.70 -15.61 9.90
N GLU A 297 4.13 -15.98 11.10
CA GLU A 297 3.60 -15.44 12.36
C GLU A 297 3.74 -13.90 12.45
N VAL A 298 4.76 -13.33 11.81
CA VAL A 298 4.94 -11.86 11.70
C VAL A 298 3.79 -11.20 10.92
N LEU A 299 3.21 -11.91 9.95
CA LEU A 299 2.07 -11.40 9.17
C LEU A 299 0.80 -11.34 10.03
N PHE A 300 0.58 -12.34 10.88
CA PHE A 300 -0.51 -12.34 11.86
C PHE A 300 -0.34 -11.26 12.92
N LEU A 301 0.89 -11.06 13.41
CA LEU A 301 1.21 -9.97 14.34
C LEU A 301 0.78 -8.62 13.74
N ARG A 302 1.17 -8.38 12.47
CA ARG A 302 0.79 -7.17 11.75
C ARG A 302 -0.72 -7.05 11.54
N LEU A 303 -1.38 -8.13 11.15
CA LEU A 303 -2.83 -8.18 10.98
C LEU A 303 -3.53 -7.78 12.27
N TYR A 304 -3.21 -8.42 13.40
CA TYR A 304 -3.88 -8.16 14.67
C TYR A 304 -3.60 -6.76 15.21
N LEU A 305 -2.39 -6.24 15.02
CA LEU A 305 -2.07 -4.85 15.35
C LEU A 305 -2.96 -3.88 14.56
N LEU A 306 -3.04 -4.03 13.24
CA LEU A 306 -3.89 -3.17 12.40
C LEU A 306 -5.39 -3.32 12.73
N GLN A 307 -5.85 -4.53 13.03
CA GLN A 307 -7.23 -4.78 13.45
C GLN A 307 -7.53 -4.12 14.80
N SER A 308 -6.58 -4.13 15.74
CA SER A 308 -6.74 -3.48 17.05
C SER A 308 -6.85 -1.96 16.91
N ILE A 309 -6.02 -1.36 16.05
CA ILE A 309 -6.03 0.09 15.77
C ILE A 309 -7.36 0.48 15.13
N LEU A 310 -7.80 -0.23 14.07
CA LEU A 310 -9.08 0.06 13.42
C LEU A 310 -10.27 -0.11 14.39
N ALA A 311 -10.27 -1.16 15.21
CA ALA A 311 -11.32 -1.38 16.20
C ALA A 311 -11.36 -0.24 17.24
N HIS A 312 -10.20 0.27 17.64
CA HIS A 312 -10.11 1.42 18.54
C HIS A 312 -10.65 2.70 17.88
N MET A 313 -10.30 2.97 16.61
CA MET A 313 -10.79 4.13 15.86
C MET A 313 -12.31 4.11 15.66
N VAL A 314 -12.92 2.93 15.55
CA VAL A 314 -14.37 2.75 15.45
C VAL A 314 -15.07 2.82 16.82
N GLY A 315 -14.33 2.85 17.93
CA GLY A 315 -14.86 2.86 19.30
C GLY A 315 -15.22 1.49 19.85
N ASN A 316 -14.81 0.39 19.21
CA ASN A 316 -15.00 -0.97 19.70
C ASN A 316 -13.84 -1.42 20.59
N GLU A 317 -13.80 -0.92 21.82
CA GLU A 317 -12.71 -1.17 22.77
C GLU A 317 -12.51 -2.65 23.10
N ARG A 318 -13.58 -3.45 23.15
CA ARG A 318 -13.49 -4.89 23.44
C ARG A 318 -12.70 -5.63 22.37
N GLN A 319 -13.05 -5.39 21.10
CA GLN A 319 -12.36 -6.01 19.98
C GLN A 319 -10.92 -5.49 19.86
N ALA A 320 -10.71 -4.19 20.10
CA ALA A 320 -9.38 -3.60 20.09
C ALA A 320 -8.47 -4.28 21.12
N THR A 321 -8.93 -4.41 22.36
CA THR A 321 -8.18 -5.05 23.46
C THR A 321 -7.90 -6.52 23.16
N GLN A 322 -8.89 -7.26 22.66
CA GLN A 322 -8.71 -8.67 22.31
C GLN A 322 -7.65 -8.86 21.22
N LYS A 323 -7.72 -8.09 20.13
CA LYS A 323 -6.76 -8.17 19.03
C LYS A 323 -5.37 -7.68 19.45
N LEU A 324 -5.29 -6.66 20.30
CA LEU A 324 -4.03 -6.17 20.84
C LEU A 324 -3.35 -7.24 21.70
N LYS A 325 -4.09 -7.93 22.56
CA LYS A 325 -3.55 -9.04 23.36
C LYS A 325 -3.00 -10.16 22.47
N GLN A 326 -3.70 -10.52 21.40
CA GLN A 326 -3.19 -11.51 20.43
C GLN A 326 -1.91 -11.04 19.74
N ALA A 327 -1.79 -9.74 19.46
CA ALA A 327 -0.56 -9.16 18.92
C ALA A 327 0.57 -9.17 19.96
N GLU A 328 0.30 -8.85 21.23
CA GLU A 328 1.28 -8.93 22.33
C GLU A 328 1.81 -10.35 22.52
N ASP A 329 0.92 -11.35 22.60
CA ASP A 329 1.27 -12.77 22.73
C ASP A 329 2.14 -13.27 21.55
N LEU A 330 1.92 -12.74 20.35
CA LEU A 330 2.77 -13.02 19.18
C LEU A 330 4.10 -12.28 19.24
N TYR A 331 4.08 -11.01 19.65
CA TYR A 331 5.28 -10.19 19.76
C TYR A 331 6.27 -10.77 20.76
N GLU A 332 5.81 -11.19 21.95
CA GLU A 332 6.65 -11.82 22.96
C GLU A 332 7.35 -13.09 22.46
N ARG A 333 6.66 -13.87 21.61
CA ARG A 333 7.22 -15.09 21.01
C ARG A 333 8.18 -14.82 19.85
N LEU A 334 7.99 -13.71 19.12
CA LEU A 334 8.78 -13.35 17.94
C LEU A 334 9.95 -12.41 18.25
N CYS A 335 9.93 -11.77 19.42
CA CYS A 335 11.01 -10.88 19.86
C CYS A 335 12.27 -11.71 20.10
N LEU A 336 13.35 -11.34 19.41
CA LEU A 336 14.62 -12.04 19.48
C LEU A 336 15.54 -11.34 20.48
N ASP A 337 16.26 -12.11 21.29
CA ASP A 337 17.27 -11.55 22.18
C ASP A 337 18.49 -11.08 21.36
N PRO A 338 18.92 -9.81 21.49
CA PRO A 338 20.17 -9.34 20.91
C PRO A 338 21.39 -10.20 21.29
N GLY A 339 21.39 -10.82 22.47
CA GLY A 339 22.42 -11.76 22.91
C GLY A 339 22.51 -13.00 22.01
N GLU A 340 21.38 -13.65 21.75
CA GLU A 340 21.26 -14.82 20.86
C GLU A 340 21.69 -14.49 19.41
N ILE A 341 21.31 -13.30 18.92
CA ILE A 341 21.74 -12.83 17.59
C ILE A 341 23.26 -12.65 17.56
N LYS A 342 23.83 -12.08 18.61
CA LYS A 342 25.28 -11.87 18.71
C LYS A 342 26.02 -13.20 18.73
N GLU A 343 25.55 -14.18 19.48
CA GLU A 343 26.16 -15.51 19.55
C GLU A 343 26.22 -16.19 18.17
N LEU A 344 25.14 -16.14 17.39
CA LEU A 344 25.15 -16.66 16.01
C LEU A 344 26.09 -15.87 15.08
N LYS A 345 26.23 -14.56 15.29
CA LYS A 345 27.20 -13.75 14.53
C LYS A 345 28.63 -14.09 14.89
N ASP A 346 28.91 -14.36 16.16
CA ASP A 346 30.23 -14.79 16.64
C ASP A 346 30.58 -16.19 16.08
N LEU A 347 29.58 -17.03 15.76
CA LEU A 347 29.72 -18.27 14.99
C LEU A 347 29.93 -18.07 13.47
N GLY A 348 29.96 -16.83 13.00
CA GLY A 348 30.23 -16.47 11.59
C GLY A 348 28.99 -16.38 10.70
N PHE A 349 27.78 -16.39 11.26
CA PHE A 349 26.56 -16.14 10.49
C PHE A 349 26.34 -14.64 10.26
N SER A 350 25.76 -14.29 9.12
CA SER A 350 25.34 -12.91 8.88
C SER A 350 24.20 -12.52 9.82
N ASP A 351 24.10 -11.24 10.11
CA ASP A 351 23.03 -10.64 10.91
C ASP A 351 21.62 -10.97 10.39
N GLN A 352 21.47 -11.14 9.08
CA GLN A 352 20.21 -11.59 8.47
C GLN A 352 19.96 -13.09 8.70
N GLU A 353 20.96 -13.95 8.49
CA GLU A 353 20.85 -15.39 8.72
C GLU A 353 20.52 -15.69 10.18
N ALA A 354 21.21 -15.02 11.11
CA ALA A 354 20.97 -15.16 12.55
C ALA A 354 19.51 -14.87 12.91
N ARG A 355 18.97 -13.72 12.47
CA ARG A 355 17.56 -13.37 12.73
C ARG A 355 16.58 -14.36 12.11
N LEU A 356 16.79 -14.75 10.86
CA LEU A 356 15.87 -15.67 10.16
C LEU A 356 15.92 -17.07 10.77
N GLY A 357 17.11 -17.57 11.11
CA GLY A 357 17.30 -18.85 11.77
C GLY A 357 16.66 -18.88 13.16
N LEU A 358 16.85 -17.83 13.97
CA LEU A 358 16.23 -17.74 15.30
C LEU A 358 14.71 -17.66 15.22
N ARG A 359 14.14 -16.89 14.27
CA ARG A 359 12.67 -16.88 14.07
C ARG A 359 12.15 -18.26 13.67
N ALA A 360 12.84 -18.95 12.78
CA ALA A 360 12.45 -20.30 12.36
C ALA A 360 12.55 -21.33 13.49
N CYS A 361 13.44 -21.10 14.47
CA CYS A 361 13.72 -22.02 15.57
C CYS A 361 13.24 -21.53 16.95
N HIS A 362 12.36 -20.53 16.98
CA HIS A 362 11.79 -19.94 18.19
C HIS A 362 12.84 -19.55 19.26
N GLY A 363 13.87 -18.79 18.85
CA GLY A 363 14.93 -18.28 19.74
C GLY A 363 16.02 -19.29 20.11
N ASN A 364 15.90 -20.56 19.72
CA ASN A 364 16.93 -21.55 20.07
C ASN A 364 18.19 -21.41 19.19
N VAL A 365 19.28 -20.90 19.78
CA VAL A 365 20.57 -20.69 19.10
C VAL A 365 21.13 -21.95 18.46
N GLY A 366 21.14 -23.08 19.17
CA GLY A 366 21.70 -24.34 18.66
C GLY A 366 20.92 -24.89 17.46
N LYS A 367 19.59 -24.91 17.54
CA LYS A 367 18.72 -25.30 16.41
C LYS A 367 18.83 -24.31 15.26
N ALA A 368 18.95 -23.00 15.54
CA ALA A 368 19.13 -21.98 14.52
C ALA A 368 20.46 -22.16 13.78
N ALA A 369 21.57 -22.41 14.47
CA ALA A 369 22.87 -22.67 13.86
C ALA A 369 22.83 -23.90 12.93
N LEU A 370 22.22 -25.00 13.39
CA LEU A 370 22.01 -26.19 12.57
C LEU A 370 21.13 -25.90 11.35
N HIS A 371 20.00 -25.21 11.56
CA HIS A 371 19.07 -24.85 10.49
C HIS A 371 19.74 -23.99 9.42
N ILE A 372 20.50 -22.95 9.81
CA ILE A 372 21.23 -22.08 8.88
C ILE A 372 22.27 -22.89 8.11
N THR A 373 23.03 -23.75 8.80
CA THR A 373 24.07 -24.58 8.18
C THR A 373 23.50 -25.54 7.13
N HIS A 374 22.36 -26.18 7.42
CA HIS A 374 21.68 -27.06 6.45
C HIS A 374 21.09 -26.31 5.27
N ARG A 375 20.60 -25.08 5.46
CA ARG A 375 19.94 -24.31 4.39
C ARG A 375 20.90 -23.55 3.48
N ARG A 376 22.12 -23.28 3.95
CA ARG A 376 23.17 -22.60 3.17
C ARG A 376 23.47 -23.31 1.84
N PRO A 377 23.74 -24.63 1.77
CA PRO A 377 24.03 -25.32 0.51
C PRO A 377 22.84 -25.29 -0.45
N GLU A 378 21.61 -25.42 0.04
CA GLU A 378 20.41 -25.32 -0.82
C GLU A 378 20.32 -23.94 -1.49
N ARG A 379 20.60 -22.87 -0.74
CA ARG A 379 20.57 -21.50 -1.25
C ARG A 379 21.72 -21.20 -2.21
N GLU A 380 22.90 -21.71 -1.92
CA GLU A 380 24.05 -21.60 -2.82
C GLU A 380 23.83 -22.37 -4.11
N GLU A 381 23.28 -23.58 -4.03
CA GLU A 381 22.95 -24.39 -5.20
C GLU A 381 21.88 -23.73 -6.07
N MET A 382 20.84 -23.15 -5.47
CA MET A 382 19.83 -22.37 -6.21
C MET A 382 20.47 -21.20 -6.95
N LYS A 383 21.32 -20.40 -6.28
CA LYS A 383 22.04 -19.28 -6.91
C LYS A 383 22.98 -19.73 -8.01
N ARG A 384 23.67 -20.87 -7.80
CA ARG A 384 24.59 -21.47 -8.76
C ARG A 384 23.85 -21.90 -10.02
N LYS A 385 22.74 -22.64 -9.87
CA LYS A 385 21.87 -23.05 -10.99
C LYS A 385 21.33 -21.86 -11.76
N GLU A 386 20.85 -20.83 -11.08
CA GLU A 386 20.32 -19.62 -11.73
C GLU A 386 21.44 -18.87 -12.50
N SER A 387 22.62 -18.77 -11.92
CA SER A 387 23.79 -18.12 -12.55
C SER A 387 24.30 -18.92 -13.75
N GLU A 388 24.35 -20.24 -13.63
CA GLU A 388 24.76 -21.16 -14.69
C GLU A 388 23.77 -21.14 -15.86
N LYS A 389 22.45 -21.19 -15.59
CA LYS A 389 21.41 -21.05 -16.61
C LYS A 389 21.55 -19.72 -17.37
N ARG A 390 21.80 -18.62 -16.67
CA ARG A 390 22.06 -17.32 -17.30
C ARG A 390 23.33 -17.33 -18.15
N ARG A 391 24.42 -17.93 -17.66
CA ARG A 391 25.68 -18.06 -18.40
C ARG A 391 25.49 -18.89 -19.67
N MET A 392 24.90 -20.08 -19.56
CA MET A 392 24.62 -20.97 -20.70
C MET A 392 23.76 -20.30 -21.75
N CYS A 393 22.75 -19.53 -21.34
CA CYS A 393 21.88 -18.81 -22.26
C CYS A 393 22.63 -17.70 -23.04
N VAL A 394 23.60 -17.03 -22.41
CA VAL A 394 24.41 -15.98 -23.07
C VAL A 394 25.44 -16.59 -24.02
N GLU A 395 26.17 -17.61 -23.56
CA GLU A 395 27.16 -18.33 -24.38
C GLU A 395 26.50 -19.00 -25.58
N GLY A 396 25.39 -19.69 -25.34
CA GLY A 396 24.63 -20.35 -26.39
C GLY A 396 24.10 -19.40 -27.45
N LEU A 397 23.68 -18.19 -27.05
CA LEU A 397 23.22 -17.18 -27.99
C LEU A 397 24.37 -16.65 -28.86
N ALA A 398 25.58 -16.53 -28.31
CA ALA A 398 26.75 -16.18 -29.10
C ALA A 398 27.03 -17.27 -30.16
N THR A 399 27.05 -18.54 -29.76
CA THR A 399 27.31 -19.68 -30.65
C THR A 399 26.26 -19.81 -31.76
N LEU A 400 24.96 -19.73 -31.44
CA LEU A 400 23.91 -19.82 -32.46
C LEU A 400 23.94 -18.65 -33.45
N ARG A 401 24.37 -17.46 -33.00
CA ARG A 401 24.58 -16.32 -33.90
C ARG A 401 25.77 -16.51 -34.82
N GLU A 402 26.86 -17.11 -34.33
CA GLU A 402 28.02 -17.48 -35.16
C GLU A 402 27.65 -18.52 -36.22
N LEU A 403 26.73 -19.44 -35.88
CA LEU A 403 26.17 -20.42 -36.83
C LEU A 403 25.17 -19.82 -37.83
N GLY A 404 24.90 -18.50 -37.77
CA GLY A 404 24.09 -17.78 -38.73
C GLY A 404 22.59 -17.70 -38.40
N TYR A 405 22.15 -18.22 -37.25
CA TYR A 405 20.77 -18.06 -36.81
C TYR A 405 20.49 -16.61 -36.40
N SER A 406 19.26 -16.17 -36.66
CA SER A 406 18.84 -14.84 -36.22
C SER A 406 18.88 -14.76 -34.69
N LYS A 407 19.17 -13.58 -34.17
CA LYS A 407 19.24 -13.32 -32.74
C LYS A 407 17.94 -13.72 -32.01
N LYS A 408 16.79 -13.53 -32.66
CA LYS A 408 15.47 -13.86 -32.11
C LYS A 408 15.23 -15.36 -32.06
N ASP A 409 15.57 -16.07 -33.13
CA ASP A 409 15.35 -17.53 -33.20
C ASP A 409 16.29 -18.25 -32.23
N ALA A 410 17.55 -17.81 -32.14
CA ALA A 410 18.52 -18.32 -31.17
C ALA A 410 18.03 -18.14 -29.72
N ALA A 411 17.58 -16.93 -29.36
CA ALA A 411 17.05 -16.66 -28.02
C ALA A 411 15.79 -17.48 -27.73
N TRP A 412 14.86 -17.56 -28.70
CA TRP A 412 13.66 -18.37 -28.57
C TRP A 412 14.00 -19.84 -28.30
N ALA A 413 14.88 -20.45 -29.11
CA ALA A 413 15.23 -21.86 -28.99
C ALA A 413 15.94 -22.17 -27.67
N LEU A 414 16.86 -21.31 -27.22
CA LEU A 414 17.52 -21.45 -25.92
C LEU A 414 16.54 -21.33 -24.76
N HIS A 415 15.59 -20.42 -24.84
CA HIS A 415 14.57 -20.28 -23.81
C HIS A 415 13.67 -21.52 -23.71
N GLN A 416 13.22 -22.08 -24.84
CA GLN A 416 12.37 -23.28 -24.84
C GLN A 416 13.09 -24.54 -24.33
N THR A 417 14.43 -24.53 -24.37
CA THR A 417 15.26 -25.68 -24.03
C THR A 417 16.00 -25.51 -22.71
N ASP A 418 15.68 -24.46 -21.94
CA ASP A 418 16.32 -24.14 -20.66
C ASP A 418 17.85 -23.96 -20.78
N GLY A 419 18.31 -23.49 -21.96
CA GLY A 419 19.72 -23.31 -22.28
C GLY A 419 20.45 -24.56 -22.78
N ASP A 420 19.75 -25.67 -23.02
CA ASP A 420 20.33 -26.88 -23.63
C ASP A 420 20.61 -26.66 -25.12
N MET A 421 21.89 -26.50 -25.46
CA MET A 421 22.37 -26.20 -26.81
C MET A 421 21.99 -27.25 -27.86
N ASP A 422 22.06 -28.54 -27.52
CA ASP A 422 21.79 -29.62 -28.46
C ASP A 422 20.30 -29.70 -28.77
N ARG A 423 19.46 -29.44 -27.77
CA ARG A 423 18.01 -29.31 -27.99
C ARG A 423 17.68 -28.04 -28.76
N ALA A 424 18.32 -26.92 -28.45
CA ALA A 424 18.08 -25.64 -29.11
C ALA A 424 18.41 -25.74 -30.61
N TYR A 425 19.56 -26.34 -30.93
CA TYR A 425 19.99 -26.56 -32.31
C TYR A 425 19.02 -27.48 -33.06
N ARG A 426 18.59 -28.59 -32.45
CA ARG A 426 17.58 -29.49 -33.03
C ARG A 426 16.25 -28.78 -33.29
N MET A 427 15.76 -27.99 -32.33
CA MET A 427 14.53 -27.22 -32.50
C MET A 427 14.62 -26.21 -33.66
N LEU A 428 15.78 -25.56 -33.83
CA LEU A 428 16.01 -24.62 -34.93
C LEU A 428 16.10 -25.34 -36.28
N LEU A 429 16.74 -26.51 -36.33
CA LEU A 429 16.79 -27.34 -37.53
C LEU A 429 15.40 -27.85 -37.93
N ASP A 430 14.63 -28.39 -36.99
CA ASP A 430 13.27 -28.89 -37.26
C ASP A 430 12.35 -27.77 -37.77
N SER A 431 12.46 -26.57 -37.19
CA SER A 431 11.72 -25.39 -37.65
C SER A 431 12.14 -24.97 -39.07
N ALA A 432 13.42 -25.02 -39.40
CA ALA A 432 13.92 -24.66 -40.73
C ALA A 432 13.48 -25.68 -41.80
N LEU A 433 13.51 -26.97 -41.47
CA LEU A 433 13.04 -28.05 -42.34
C LEU A 433 11.53 -27.92 -42.62
N THR A 434 10.73 -27.67 -41.57
CA THR A 434 9.28 -27.47 -41.71
C THR A 434 8.96 -26.23 -42.57
N TYR A 435 9.70 -25.14 -42.41
CA TYR A 435 9.51 -23.91 -43.21
C TYR A 435 9.84 -24.11 -44.70
N LEU A 436 10.79 -24.99 -45.00
CA LEU A 436 11.14 -25.39 -46.37
C LEU A 436 10.20 -26.46 -46.95
N GLY A 437 9.12 -26.81 -46.24
CA GLY A 437 8.10 -27.77 -46.69
C GLY A 437 8.47 -29.23 -46.50
N PHE A 438 9.57 -29.51 -45.80
CA PHE A 438 9.95 -30.88 -45.45
C PHE A 438 9.11 -31.35 -44.26
N GLU A 439 8.65 -32.61 -44.31
CA GLU A 439 7.95 -33.31 -43.22
C GLU A 439 8.94 -34.27 -42.51
N PRO A 440 9.86 -33.75 -41.65
CA PRO A 440 10.94 -34.54 -41.06
C PRO A 440 10.44 -35.67 -40.17
N GLU A 441 9.33 -35.47 -39.47
CA GLU A 441 8.73 -36.53 -38.63
C GLU A 441 8.22 -37.72 -39.46
N VAL A 442 7.69 -37.47 -40.65
CA VAL A 442 7.19 -38.53 -41.55
C VAL A 442 8.38 -39.25 -42.19
N ALA A 443 9.40 -38.52 -42.62
CA ALA A 443 10.62 -39.12 -43.17
C ALA A 443 11.40 -39.95 -42.15
N LEU A 444 11.47 -39.50 -40.88
CA LEU A 444 12.09 -40.27 -39.80
C LEU A 444 11.29 -41.54 -39.48
N ARG A 445 9.95 -41.47 -39.46
CA ARG A 445 9.09 -42.66 -39.29
C ARG A 445 9.27 -43.67 -40.43
N LEU A 446 9.36 -43.20 -41.68
CA LEU A 446 9.57 -44.04 -42.86
C LEU A 446 10.96 -44.68 -42.92
N THR A 447 11.95 -44.10 -42.25
CA THR A 447 13.35 -44.57 -42.26
C THR A 447 13.79 -45.22 -40.95
N GLY A 448 12.84 -45.51 -40.04
CA GLY A 448 13.13 -46.16 -38.77
C GLY A 448 14.03 -45.32 -37.85
N GLU A 449 13.76 -44.02 -37.75
CA GLU A 449 14.51 -43.02 -36.96
C GLU A 449 15.98 -42.81 -37.40
N ASN A 450 16.35 -43.28 -38.61
CA ASN A 450 17.68 -43.04 -39.16
C ASN A 450 17.78 -41.65 -39.79
N VAL A 451 18.43 -40.72 -39.09
CA VAL A 451 18.62 -39.32 -39.50
C VAL A 451 19.27 -39.18 -40.90
N ARG A 452 20.27 -40.02 -41.22
CA ARG A 452 20.93 -39.97 -42.54
C ARG A 452 20.00 -40.46 -43.65
N GLY A 453 19.22 -41.49 -43.38
CA GLY A 453 18.20 -42.02 -44.30
C GLY A 453 17.07 -41.01 -44.54
N ALA A 454 16.57 -40.38 -43.48
CA ALA A 454 15.53 -39.35 -43.56
C ALA A 454 15.99 -38.14 -44.35
N THR A 455 17.24 -37.70 -44.16
CA THR A 455 17.82 -36.56 -44.89
C THR A 455 17.94 -36.85 -46.39
N GLN A 456 18.44 -38.05 -46.75
CA GLN A 456 18.54 -38.47 -48.15
C GLN A 456 17.15 -38.56 -48.81
N LEU A 457 16.19 -39.15 -48.11
CA LEU A 457 14.82 -39.33 -48.60
C LEU A 457 14.09 -37.98 -48.80
N LEU A 458 14.34 -37.00 -47.93
CA LEU A 458 13.83 -35.64 -48.11
C LEU A 458 14.52 -34.89 -49.25
N GLN A 459 15.84 -35.06 -49.41
CA GLN A 459 16.63 -34.43 -50.47
C GLN A 459 16.26 -34.96 -51.86
N ASP A 460 16.05 -36.27 -51.99
CA ASP A 460 15.69 -36.93 -53.26
C ASP A 460 14.28 -36.56 -53.74
N ASN A 461 13.36 -36.23 -52.82
CA ASN A 461 11.98 -35.87 -53.12
C ASN A 461 11.70 -34.35 -53.08
N GLN A 462 12.74 -33.51 -53.10
CA GLN A 462 12.63 -32.04 -53.03
C GLN A 462 11.73 -31.55 -51.87
N GLY A 463 11.67 -32.33 -50.80
CA GLY A 463 10.90 -32.07 -49.59
C GLY A 463 9.44 -32.45 -49.58
N VAL A 464 8.86 -32.90 -50.70
CA VAL A 464 7.46 -33.34 -50.74
C VAL A 464 7.41 -34.86 -50.89
N LEU A 465 6.96 -35.55 -49.85
CA LEU A 465 6.84 -37.01 -49.87
C LEU A 465 5.69 -37.45 -50.80
N PRO A 466 5.90 -38.43 -51.69
CA PRO A 466 4.86 -38.94 -52.58
C PRO A 466 3.63 -39.45 -51.79
N PRO A 467 2.40 -39.15 -52.26
CA PRO A 467 1.17 -39.55 -51.57
C PRO A 467 1.00 -41.07 -51.44
N GLU A 468 1.70 -41.87 -52.24
CA GLU A 468 1.70 -43.34 -52.09
C GLU A 468 2.31 -43.80 -50.75
N LEU A 469 3.26 -43.06 -50.17
CA LEU A 469 3.92 -43.38 -48.90
C LEU A 469 3.13 -42.96 -47.65
N LEU A 470 2.06 -42.16 -47.83
CA LEU A 470 1.25 -41.59 -46.74
C LEU A 470 -0.02 -42.40 -46.42
N SER A 471 -0.22 -43.55 -47.07
CA SER A 471 -1.45 -44.33 -46.92
C SER A 471 -1.39 -45.32 -45.73
N PRO A 472 -2.33 -45.26 -44.75
CA PRO A 472 -2.41 -46.26 -43.69
C PRO A 472 -3.32 -47.43 -44.13
N SER A 473 -2.83 -48.67 -44.02
CA SER A 473 -3.71 -49.85 -44.04
C SER A 473 -4.04 -50.31 -42.61
N PRO A 474 -5.26 -50.84 -42.37
CA PRO A 474 -5.85 -50.93 -41.03
C PRO A 474 -5.67 -52.30 -40.39
N ALA A 475 -5.74 -52.36 -39.06
CA ALA A 475 -6.19 -53.55 -38.36
C ALA A 475 -6.94 -53.24 -37.05
N SER A 476 -8.17 -53.75 -37.02
CA SER A 476 -8.85 -54.35 -35.87
C SER A 476 -9.60 -53.45 -34.89
N SER A 477 -10.86 -53.21 -35.27
CA SER A 477 -11.99 -52.97 -34.37
C SER A 477 -12.44 -54.28 -33.70
N LEU A 478 -12.72 -54.21 -32.40
CA LEU A 478 -13.63 -55.14 -31.70
C LEU A 478 -14.49 -54.30 -30.75
N SER A 479 -15.78 -54.29 -31.06
CA SER A 479 -16.85 -53.59 -30.36
C SER A 479 -17.37 -54.39 -29.17
N LYS A 480 -17.86 -53.67 -28.13
CA LYS A 480 -19.03 -54.07 -27.32
C LYS A 480 -19.55 -52.88 -26.48
N GLU A 481 -20.62 -52.29 -27.01
CA GLU A 481 -21.89 -51.84 -26.41
C GLU A 481 -22.06 -51.21 -25.00
N PRO A 482 -23.18 -50.48 -24.78
CA PRO A 482 -23.29 -49.32 -23.88
C PRO A 482 -24.34 -49.50 -22.74
N ARG A 483 -24.73 -48.36 -22.12
CA ARG A 483 -25.88 -48.03 -21.22
C ARG A 483 -25.46 -47.78 -19.75
N THR A 484 -26.02 -46.88 -18.92
CA THR A 484 -27.13 -45.90 -18.95
C THR A 484 -27.07 -45.03 -17.67
N THR A 485 -27.54 -43.77 -17.77
CA THR A 485 -28.21 -42.89 -16.78
C THR A 485 -28.08 -43.08 -15.25
N SER A 486 -27.90 -41.98 -14.50
CA SER A 486 -28.90 -41.46 -13.52
C SER A 486 -28.44 -40.18 -12.78
N GLU A 487 -29.45 -39.41 -12.37
CA GLU A 487 -29.43 -38.13 -11.65
C GLU A 487 -29.03 -38.25 -10.17
N SER A 488 -28.60 -37.14 -9.55
CA SER A 488 -29.38 -36.50 -8.47
C SER A 488 -28.64 -35.33 -7.80
N ALA A 489 -29.42 -34.31 -7.50
CA ALA A 489 -29.06 -33.15 -6.71
C ALA A 489 -29.05 -33.45 -5.21
N GLY A 490 -28.21 -32.75 -4.45
CA GLY A 490 -28.25 -32.74 -2.99
C GLY A 490 -27.81 -31.39 -2.44
N ARG A 491 -28.77 -30.59 -1.99
CA ARG A 491 -28.61 -29.30 -1.30
C ARG A 491 -28.97 -29.52 0.17
N THR A 492 -28.19 -29.06 1.14
CA THR A 492 -28.67 -28.81 2.52
C THR A 492 -27.89 -27.68 3.19
N ARG A 493 -28.61 -26.91 4.01
CA ARG A 493 -28.32 -25.62 4.66
C ARG A 493 -27.84 -25.77 6.11
N MET A 494 -27.07 -24.75 6.55
CA MET A 494 -27.10 -23.99 7.83
C MET A 494 -27.16 -24.73 9.17
N TYR A 495 -26.31 -24.35 10.13
CA TYR A 495 -26.71 -23.90 11.47
C TYR A 495 -25.67 -22.94 12.09
N THR A 496 -26.19 -21.92 12.77
CA THR A 496 -25.53 -20.90 13.59
C THR A 496 -25.62 -21.27 15.06
N GLU A 497 -24.64 -20.92 15.89
CA GLU A 497 -24.89 -20.74 17.32
C GLU A 497 -24.00 -19.66 17.95
N LYS A 498 -24.64 -18.86 18.82
CA LYS A 498 -24.10 -17.74 19.60
C LYS A 498 -23.74 -18.25 20.99
N HIS A 499 -22.70 -17.71 21.61
CA HIS A 499 -22.70 -17.54 23.07
C HIS A 499 -21.99 -16.27 23.54
N THR A 500 -22.45 -15.85 24.72
CA THR A 500 -22.40 -14.55 25.37
C THR A 500 -21.33 -14.50 26.46
N GLY A 501 -20.74 -13.32 26.70
CA GLY A 501 -19.98 -13.06 27.93
C GLY A 501 -19.65 -11.58 28.10
N LYS A 502 -20.16 -10.95 29.15
CA LYS A 502 -19.94 -9.54 29.52
C LYS A 502 -18.74 -9.42 30.49
N GLN A 503 -18.16 -8.21 30.46
CA GLN A 503 -17.61 -7.45 31.61
C GLN A 503 -16.14 -7.67 31.97
N MET A 504 -15.29 -6.73 31.56
CA MET A 504 -14.49 -5.92 32.48
C MET A 504 -14.08 -4.62 31.77
N ASP A 505 -14.22 -3.52 32.51
CA ASP A 505 -14.04 -2.14 32.11
C ASP A 505 -13.01 -1.54 33.08
N ARG A 506 -12.31 -0.50 32.61
CA ARG A 506 -11.31 0.36 33.29
C ARG A 506 -9.86 -0.10 33.25
N GLN A 507 -9.15 0.39 32.23
CA GLN A 507 -7.91 1.21 32.33
C GLN A 507 -7.14 1.14 30.99
N MET A 508 -7.56 1.88 29.96
CA MET A 508 -6.84 1.87 28.68
C MET A 508 -6.82 3.24 27.98
N HIS A 509 -6.61 4.30 28.77
CA HIS A 509 -6.17 5.59 28.22
C HIS A 509 -4.68 5.88 28.49
N THR A 510 -4.05 5.07 29.35
CA THR A 510 -2.64 5.25 29.72
C THR A 510 -1.71 4.36 28.88
N HIS A 511 -2.13 3.17 28.42
CA HIS A 511 -1.21 2.21 27.79
C HIS A 511 -0.81 2.47 26.34
N ILE A 512 -1.62 3.17 25.53
CA ILE A 512 -1.30 3.42 24.12
C ILE A 512 -0.21 4.51 23.99
N THR A 513 -0.22 5.52 24.86
CA THR A 513 0.85 6.52 24.94
C THR A 513 2.06 5.98 25.71
N VAL A 514 1.86 5.08 26.68
CA VAL A 514 2.92 4.45 27.49
C VAL A 514 3.75 3.41 26.73
N LEU A 515 3.18 2.65 25.78
CA LEU A 515 4.02 1.81 24.91
C LEU A 515 4.90 2.64 23.97
N ILE A 516 4.48 3.88 23.67
CA ILE A 516 5.24 4.84 22.86
C ILE A 516 6.24 5.65 23.72
N GLN A 517 5.98 5.85 25.02
CA GLN A 517 6.80 6.70 25.91
C GLN A 517 7.60 5.97 27.04
N LEU A 518 7.18 4.83 27.59
CA LEU A 518 7.81 4.22 28.78
C LEU A 518 8.99 3.27 28.54
N ARG A 519 9.41 2.99 27.29
CA ARG A 519 10.65 2.24 27.04
C ARG A 519 11.73 3.01 26.27
N GLY A 520 11.58 4.32 26.07
CA GLY A 520 12.58 5.10 25.33
C GLY A 520 12.77 4.63 23.89
N VAL A 521 11.81 3.88 23.36
CA VAL A 521 11.80 3.43 21.98
C VAL A 521 11.40 4.63 21.14
N CYS A 522 12.39 5.35 20.62
CA CYS A 522 12.16 6.42 19.65
C CYS A 522 11.17 5.92 18.60
N GLU A 523 10.34 6.79 18.01
CA GLU A 523 9.59 6.44 16.79
C GLU A 523 10.50 5.77 15.76
N LYS A 524 11.79 6.15 15.72
CA LYS A 524 12.84 5.48 14.94
C LYS A 524 13.01 3.99 15.24
N GLU A 525 12.79 3.50 16.45
CA GLU A 525 12.98 2.12 16.88
C GLU A 525 11.74 1.25 16.70
N VAL A 526 10.50 1.76 16.85
CA VAL A 526 9.31 1.03 16.36
C VAL A 526 9.34 0.97 14.84
N PHE A 527 9.74 2.07 14.19
CA PHE A 527 9.96 2.11 12.74
C PHE A 527 11.16 1.25 12.32
N SER A 528 12.20 1.11 13.15
CA SER A 528 13.36 0.24 12.91
C SER A 528 13.04 -1.22 13.18
N VAL A 529 12.21 -1.56 14.17
CA VAL A 529 11.74 -2.93 14.46
C VAL A 529 10.73 -3.37 13.38
N TYR A 530 9.82 -2.49 12.97
CA TYR A 530 8.92 -2.70 11.84
C TYR A 530 9.69 -2.77 10.50
N MET A 531 10.73 -1.93 10.30
CA MET A 531 11.66 -2.03 9.16
C MET A 531 12.59 -3.25 9.22
N LEU A 532 13.05 -3.68 10.40
CA LEU A 532 13.88 -4.87 10.59
C LEU A 532 13.06 -6.16 10.43
N LEU A 533 11.78 -6.13 10.78
CA LEU A 533 10.86 -7.26 10.63
C LEU A 533 10.31 -7.37 9.20
N ILE A 534 10.01 -6.25 8.51
CA ILE A 534 9.28 -6.25 7.24
C ILE A 534 10.12 -5.77 6.04
N LEU A 535 11.11 -4.89 6.22
CA LEU A 535 11.75 -4.17 5.10
C LEU A 535 13.25 -4.51 4.92
N LYS A 536 13.84 -5.27 5.85
CA LYS A 536 15.17 -5.92 5.77
C LYS A 536 15.10 -7.44 5.53
N ALA A 537 13.95 -7.96 5.15
CA ALA A 537 13.87 -9.22 4.44
C ALA A 537 13.93 -8.92 2.94
N PRO A 538 15.11 -9.02 2.28
CA PRO A 538 15.06 -9.39 0.87
C PRO A 538 14.41 -10.78 0.79
N GLY A 539 13.60 -10.98 -0.24
CA GLY A 539 13.27 -12.33 -0.69
C GLY A 539 14.52 -13.18 -0.90
#